data_AF-A0A415RT33-F1
#
_entry.id   AF-A0A415RT33-F1
#
_cell.length_a   1.000
_cell.length_b   1.000
_cell.length_c   1.000
_cell.angle_alpha   90.00
_cell.angle_beta   90.00
_cell.angle_gamma   90.00
#
_symmetry.space_group_name_H-M   'P 1'
#
loop_
_entity.id
_entity.type
_entity.pdbx_description
1 polymer ?
#
loop_
_entity_poly.entity_id
_entity_poly.type
_entity_poly.pdbx_seq_one_letter_code
_entity_poly.pdbx_strand_id
1 'polypeptide(L)'
;MRIFSPKRYVASVDRIDLDTLWADGKRAILLDRDNTLVPRDTEQVPAAVSAWLDAARAKGFKLCMVSNNWHRDQVMSSARELGLEAISHAMKPAPFALKAGLQRLGATADEAVLIGDQLYTDVWSGNLAGVDTILVKPQATQDLWYTQIFRIFERRALRDLPCEE
;
A
#
# COMPACT_ATOMS: atom_id res chain seq x y z
N MET A 1 -4.78 -5.71 -20.68
CA MET A 1 -4.93 -5.68 -19.21
C MET A 1 -3.98 -6.71 -18.60
N ARG A 2 -2.88 -6.29 -17.98
CA ARG A 2 -2.04 -7.21 -17.20
C ARG A 2 -2.68 -7.34 -15.81
N ILE A 3 -3.48 -8.38 -15.63
CA ILE A 3 -4.22 -8.69 -14.38
C ILE A 3 -3.29 -8.81 -13.15
N PHE A 4 -1.98 -8.93 -13.38
CA PHE A 4 -0.96 -9.13 -12.34
C PHE A 4 0.14 -8.07 -12.36
N SER A 5 -0.15 -6.87 -12.88
CA SER A 5 0.79 -5.75 -12.88
C SER A 5 0.18 -4.54 -12.20
N PRO A 6 1.02 -3.68 -11.59
CA PRO A 6 0.53 -2.46 -10.99
C PRO A 6 0.11 -1.47 -12.08
N LYS A 7 -0.77 -0.55 -11.72
CA LYS A 7 -1.14 0.56 -12.59
C LYS A 7 0.01 1.58 -12.70
N ARG A 8 0.71 1.81 -11.60
CA ARG A 8 1.91 2.68 -11.51
C ARG A 8 2.98 2.06 -10.64
N TYR A 9 4.23 2.41 -10.90
CA TYR A 9 5.37 2.01 -10.08
C TYR A 9 6.20 3.24 -9.73
N VAL A 10 6.28 3.58 -8.44
CA VAL A 10 6.87 4.82 -7.94
C VAL A 10 8.00 4.53 -6.95
N ALA A 11 8.93 5.47 -6.79
CA ALA A 11 10.08 5.30 -5.90
C ALA A 11 9.68 5.28 -4.41
N SER A 12 8.71 6.10 -4.01
CA SER A 12 8.20 6.14 -2.64
C SER A 12 6.79 6.72 -2.58
N VAL A 13 6.09 6.50 -1.46
CA VAL A 13 4.71 6.95 -1.28
C VAL A 13 4.57 8.47 -1.37
N ASP A 14 5.55 9.23 -0.88
CA ASP A 14 5.56 10.70 -0.89
C ASP A 14 5.73 11.30 -2.30
N ARG A 15 6.07 10.49 -3.32
CA ARG A 15 6.12 10.89 -4.73
C ARG A 15 4.78 10.81 -5.44
N ILE A 16 3.79 10.21 -4.80
CA ILE A 16 2.46 10.04 -5.39
C ILE A 16 1.74 11.39 -5.30
N ASP A 17 1.49 11.99 -6.46
CA ASP A 17 0.69 13.20 -6.57
C ASP A 17 -0.78 12.93 -6.20
N LEU A 18 -1.19 13.51 -5.07
CA LEU A 18 -2.54 13.44 -4.52
C LEU A 18 -3.56 14.22 -5.36
N ASP A 19 -3.14 15.26 -6.08
CA ASP A 19 -4.02 16.02 -6.98
C ASP A 19 -4.41 15.18 -8.18
N THR A 20 -3.44 14.50 -8.81
CA THR A 20 -3.69 13.54 -9.87
C THR A 20 -4.62 12.41 -9.42
N LEU A 21 -4.37 11.79 -8.25
CA LEU A 21 -5.25 10.74 -7.74
C LEU A 21 -6.69 11.23 -7.53
N TRP A 22 -6.84 12.45 -7.02
CA TRP A 22 -8.16 13.03 -6.81
C TRP A 22 -8.89 13.33 -8.12
N ALA A 23 -8.16 13.84 -9.11
CA ALA A 23 -8.68 14.08 -10.46
C ALA A 23 -9.10 12.78 -11.15
N ASP A 24 -8.38 11.68 -10.91
CA ASP A 24 -8.70 10.32 -11.36
C ASP A 24 -9.91 9.69 -10.63
N GLY A 25 -10.61 10.45 -9.78
CA GLY A 25 -11.80 10.00 -9.06
C GLY A 25 -11.53 9.21 -7.79
N LYS A 26 -10.27 9.11 -7.35
CA LYS A 26 -9.93 8.40 -6.12
C LYS A 26 -10.30 9.21 -4.89
N ARG A 27 -10.86 8.54 -3.89
CA ARG A 27 -11.32 9.08 -2.60
C ARG A 27 -10.86 8.25 -1.40
N ALA A 28 -10.48 6.99 -1.64
CA ALA A 28 -9.98 6.10 -0.62
C ALA A 28 -8.58 5.58 -0.97
N ILE A 29 -7.71 5.51 0.03
CA ILE A 29 -6.35 4.98 -0.10
C ILE A 29 -6.17 3.86 0.92
N LEU A 30 -5.93 2.66 0.40
CA LEU A 30 -5.51 1.50 1.18
C LEU A 30 -3.98 1.45 1.15
N LEU A 31 -3.34 1.31 2.31
CA LEU A 31 -1.89 1.43 2.45
C LEU A 31 -1.32 0.16 3.09
N ASP A 32 -0.33 -0.48 2.48
CA ASP A 32 0.50 -1.43 3.23
C ASP A 32 1.35 -0.71 4.27
N ARG A 33 1.77 -1.44 5.32
CA ARG A 33 2.61 -0.90 6.40
C ARG A 33 4.10 -1.07 6.08
N ASP A 34 4.53 -2.32 5.93
CA ASP A 34 5.94 -2.68 6.06
C ASP A 34 6.63 -2.37 4.74
N ASN A 35 7.75 -1.67 4.76
CA ASN A 35 8.49 -1.22 3.56
C ASN A 35 7.71 -0.32 2.58
N THR A 36 6.46 0.02 2.91
CA THR A 36 5.62 1.02 2.20
C THR A 36 5.54 2.32 3.01
N LEU A 37 5.03 2.26 4.24
CA LEU A 37 4.93 3.41 5.15
C LEU A 37 6.05 3.44 6.18
N VAL A 38 6.50 2.26 6.63
CA VAL A 38 7.47 2.10 7.70
C VAL A 38 8.56 1.13 7.24
N PRO A 39 9.83 1.56 7.16
CA PRO A 39 10.93 0.66 6.89
C PRO A 39 10.99 -0.42 7.97
N ARG A 40 11.13 -1.68 7.56
CA ARG A 40 11.09 -2.81 8.50
C ARG A 40 12.29 -2.86 9.46
N ASP A 41 13.37 -2.17 9.15
CA ASP A 41 14.62 -2.14 9.91
C ASP A 41 14.66 -1.10 11.03
N THR A 42 13.80 -0.07 10.97
CA THR A 42 13.84 1.08 11.88
C THR A 42 12.55 1.26 12.67
N GLU A 43 11.45 0.59 12.31
CA GLU A 43 10.10 0.70 12.92
C GLU A 43 9.55 2.15 13.03
N GLN A 44 10.27 3.15 12.51
CA GLN A 44 9.94 4.56 12.58
C GLN A 44 9.36 5.03 11.24
N VAL A 45 8.29 5.80 11.31
CA VAL A 45 7.68 6.42 10.12
C VAL A 45 8.60 7.55 9.63
N PRO A 46 9.04 7.55 8.36
CA PRO A 46 9.77 8.69 7.80
C PRO A 46 8.90 9.96 7.79
N ALA A 47 9.49 11.11 8.13
CA ALA A 47 8.75 12.38 8.22
C ALA A 47 8.01 12.77 6.92
N ALA A 48 8.62 12.47 5.76
CA ALA A 48 7.99 12.72 4.46
C ALA A 48 6.70 11.90 4.25
N VAL A 49 6.67 10.65 4.72
CA VAL A 49 5.48 9.79 4.68
C VAL A 49 4.38 10.36 5.56
N SER A 50 4.72 10.79 6.77
CA SER A 50 3.75 11.42 7.69
C SER A 50 3.14 12.68 7.08
N ALA A 51 3.98 13.58 6.52
CA ALA A 51 3.52 14.79 5.86
C ALA A 51 2.62 14.50 4.64
N TRP A 52 2.93 13.46 3.87
CA TRP A 52 2.10 13.03 2.75
C TRP A 52 0.73 12.50 3.20
N LEU A 53 0.69 11.71 4.28
CA LEU A 53 -0.58 11.26 4.88
C LEU A 53 -1.41 12.43 5.41
N ASP A 54 -0.78 13.43 6.04
CA ASP A 54 -1.43 14.65 6.50
C ASP A 54 -2.05 15.43 5.33
N ALA A 55 -1.30 15.60 4.23
CA ALA A 55 -1.80 16.24 3.02
C ALA A 55 -2.98 15.45 2.41
N ALA A 56 -2.90 14.12 2.38
CA ALA A 56 -3.99 13.27 1.88
C ALA A 56 -5.26 13.43 2.73
N ARG A 57 -5.14 13.43 4.06
CA ARG A 57 -6.27 13.67 4.97
C ARG A 57 -6.85 15.08 4.79
N ALA A 58 -5.99 16.10 4.70
CA ALA A 58 -6.42 17.49 4.49
C ALA A 58 -7.18 17.68 3.16
N LYS A 59 -6.82 16.92 2.13
CA LYS A 59 -7.53 16.90 0.84
C LYS A 59 -8.88 16.15 0.89
N GLY A 60 -9.11 15.36 1.94
CA GLY A 60 -10.34 14.60 2.16
C GLY A 60 -10.27 13.13 1.76
N PHE A 61 -9.07 12.57 1.55
CA PHE A 61 -8.93 11.14 1.35
C PHE A 61 -9.26 10.37 2.63
N LYS A 62 -9.95 9.24 2.45
CA LYS A 62 -10.15 8.25 3.50
C LYS A 62 -9.01 7.25 3.46
N LEU A 63 -8.32 7.06 4.58
CA LEU A 63 -7.09 6.27 4.64
C LEU A 63 -7.28 5.04 5.53
N CYS A 64 -6.85 3.87 5.06
CA CYS A 64 -6.85 2.65 5.86
C CYS A 64 -5.56 1.86 5.62
N MET A 65 -4.88 1.50 6.71
CA MET A 65 -3.71 0.64 6.67
C MET A 65 -4.13 -0.84 6.64
N VAL A 66 -3.56 -1.62 5.73
CA VAL A 66 -3.87 -3.03 5.51
C VAL A 66 -2.58 -3.83 5.49
N SER A 67 -2.28 -4.53 6.59
CA SER A 67 -1.00 -5.23 6.77
C SER A 67 -1.17 -6.74 6.88
N ASN A 68 -0.25 -7.47 6.23
CA ASN A 68 -0.10 -8.92 6.41
C ASN A 68 0.66 -9.30 7.71
N ASN A 69 1.19 -8.33 8.44
CA ASN A 69 1.94 -8.59 9.66
C ASN A 69 1.04 -9.24 10.72
N TRP A 70 1.52 -10.34 11.30
CA TRP A 70 0.82 -11.12 12.32
C TRP A 70 0.91 -10.47 13.70
N HIS A 71 1.86 -9.57 13.91
CA HIS A 71 2.01 -8.83 15.16
C HIS A 71 1.03 -7.67 15.22
N ARG A 72 -0.22 -7.98 15.59
CA ARG A 72 -1.31 -7.00 15.68
C ARG A 72 -0.92 -5.74 16.46
N ASP A 73 -0.20 -5.88 17.57
CA ASP A 73 0.17 -4.73 18.40
C ASP A 73 1.08 -3.75 17.67
N GLN A 74 2.02 -4.22 16.85
CA GLN A 74 2.87 -3.36 16.01
C GLN A 74 2.05 -2.63 14.94
N VAL A 75 1.15 -3.35 14.27
CA VAL A 75 0.27 -2.78 13.25
C VAL A 75 -0.60 -1.69 13.88
N MET A 76 -1.24 -1.98 15.01
CA MET A 76 -2.11 -1.01 15.69
C MET A 76 -1.33 0.16 16.29
N SER A 77 -0.09 -0.04 16.74
CA SER A 77 0.78 1.02 17.23
C SER A 77 1.09 2.04 16.12
N SER A 78 1.58 1.56 14.97
CA SER A 78 1.85 2.44 13.82
C SER A 78 0.57 3.09 13.29
N ALA A 79 -0.56 2.37 13.31
CA ALA A 79 -1.84 2.95 12.91
C ALA A 79 -2.21 4.15 13.78
N ARG A 80 -2.03 4.02 15.11
CA ARG A 80 -2.31 5.11 16.05
C ARG A 80 -1.36 6.28 15.86
N GLU A 81 -0.07 6.03 15.70
CA GLU A 81 0.93 7.05 15.44
C GLU A 81 0.62 7.84 14.15
N LEU A 82 0.19 7.13 13.11
CA LEU A 82 -0.17 7.71 11.82
C LEU A 82 -1.62 8.23 11.75
N GLY A 83 -2.41 8.10 12.82
CA GLY A 83 -3.83 8.48 12.81
C GLY A 83 -4.66 7.76 11.74
N LEU A 84 -4.40 6.48 11.51
CA LEU A 84 -5.05 5.64 10.50
C LEU A 84 -5.95 4.58 11.15
N GLU A 85 -7.03 4.23 10.47
CA GLU A 85 -7.69 2.94 10.70
C GLU A 85 -6.80 1.81 10.19
N ALA A 86 -6.85 0.64 10.83
CA ALA A 86 -6.03 -0.50 10.42
C ALA A 86 -6.76 -1.84 10.41
N ILE A 87 -6.33 -2.69 9.48
CA ILE A 87 -6.67 -4.11 9.37
C ILE A 87 -5.34 -4.88 9.44
N SER A 88 -5.16 -5.61 10.54
CA SER A 88 -4.08 -6.60 10.71
C SER A 88 -4.47 -7.95 10.09
N HIS A 89 -3.49 -8.84 9.88
CA HIS A 89 -3.71 -10.18 9.33
C HIS A 89 -4.48 -10.16 8.00
N ALA A 90 -4.07 -9.30 7.08
CA ALA A 90 -4.81 -9.08 5.84
C ALA A 90 -4.87 -10.31 4.91
N MET A 91 -4.00 -11.31 5.12
CA MET A 91 -3.91 -12.54 4.31
C MET A 91 -3.81 -12.28 2.79
N LYS A 92 -3.22 -11.15 2.39
CA LYS A 92 -2.91 -10.85 0.98
C LYS A 92 -2.04 -11.99 0.41
N PRO A 93 -2.32 -12.48 -0.81
CA PRO A 93 -3.07 -11.81 -1.87
C PRO A 93 -4.59 -11.96 -1.83
N ALA A 94 -5.18 -12.65 -0.85
CA ALA A 94 -6.64 -12.75 -0.77
C ALA A 94 -7.28 -11.34 -0.65
N PRO A 95 -8.37 -11.03 -1.38
CA PRO A 95 -8.92 -9.67 -1.46
C PRO A 95 -9.79 -9.29 -0.26
N PHE A 96 -9.94 -10.17 0.74
CA PHE A 96 -10.91 -10.01 1.82
C PHE A 96 -10.62 -8.78 2.70
N ALA A 97 -9.36 -8.55 3.04
CA ALA A 97 -8.97 -7.41 3.86
C ALA A 97 -9.15 -6.08 3.13
N LEU A 98 -8.91 -6.04 1.81
CA LEU A 98 -9.16 -4.85 1.00
C LEU A 98 -10.65 -4.56 0.95
N LYS A 99 -11.49 -5.58 0.70
CA LYS A 99 -12.95 -5.42 0.71
C LYS A 99 -13.48 -4.94 2.07
N ALA A 100 -12.93 -5.45 3.17
CA ALA A 100 -13.26 -4.97 4.50
C ALA A 100 -12.80 -3.52 4.72
N GLY A 101 -11.61 -3.15 4.21
CA GLY A 101 -11.11 -1.77 4.21
C GLY A 101 -12.04 -0.82 3.44
N LEU A 102 -12.43 -1.19 2.22
CA LEU A 102 -13.40 -0.43 1.42
C LEU A 102 -14.72 -0.22 2.15
N GLN A 103 -15.25 -1.26 2.80
CA GLN A 103 -16.47 -1.18 3.59
C GLN A 103 -16.32 -0.22 4.78
N ARG A 104 -15.21 -0.27 5.52
CA ARG A 104 -14.95 0.66 6.63
C ARG A 104 -14.84 2.10 6.16
N LEU A 105 -14.14 2.31 5.04
CA LEU A 105 -14.03 3.62 4.44
C LEU A 105 -15.32 4.07 3.75
N GLY A 106 -16.30 3.19 3.54
CA GLY A 106 -17.50 3.49 2.77
C GLY A 106 -17.15 4.00 1.36
N ALA A 107 -16.27 3.26 0.67
CA ALA A 107 -15.79 3.57 -0.68
C ALA A 107 -15.97 2.36 -1.61
N THR A 108 -16.14 2.63 -2.89
CA THR A 108 -16.15 1.59 -3.93
C THR A 108 -14.73 1.24 -4.39
N ALA A 109 -14.56 0.12 -5.10
CA ALA A 109 -13.26 -0.28 -5.62
C ALA A 109 -12.71 0.72 -6.65
N ASP A 110 -13.59 1.31 -7.47
CA ASP A 110 -13.23 2.31 -8.49
C ASP A 110 -12.76 3.63 -7.87
N GLU A 111 -13.29 3.99 -6.71
CA GLU A 111 -12.88 5.18 -5.94
C GLU A 111 -11.63 4.93 -5.07
N ALA A 112 -11.10 3.70 -5.07
CA ALA A 112 -9.99 3.32 -4.23
C ALA A 112 -8.71 3.06 -5.01
N VAL A 113 -7.60 3.21 -4.31
CA VAL A 113 -6.27 2.78 -4.74
C VAL A 113 -5.57 2.08 -3.58
N LEU A 114 -4.89 0.97 -3.88
CA LEU A 114 -3.99 0.28 -2.97
C LEU A 114 -2.56 0.69 -3.28
N ILE A 115 -1.82 1.09 -2.25
CA ILE A 115 -0.39 1.38 -2.33
C ILE A 115 0.34 0.37 -1.46
N GLY A 116 1.29 -0.33 -2.06
CA GLY A 116 2.11 -1.34 -1.37
C GLY A 116 3.42 -1.57 -2.11
N ASP A 117 4.34 -2.30 -1.52
CA ASP A 117 5.70 -2.49 -2.03
C ASP A 117 5.93 -3.89 -2.60
N GLN A 118 4.92 -4.77 -2.54
CA GLN A 118 5.01 -6.14 -3.01
C GLN A 118 4.07 -6.42 -4.19
N LEU A 119 4.63 -6.94 -5.28
CA LEU A 119 3.86 -7.30 -6.47
C LEU A 119 2.93 -8.49 -6.20
N TYR A 120 3.45 -9.56 -5.60
CA TYR A 120 2.68 -10.81 -5.48
C TYR A 120 1.67 -10.83 -4.33
N THR A 121 1.73 -9.86 -3.41
CA THR A 121 0.78 -9.72 -2.31
C THR A 121 -0.11 -8.51 -2.55
N ASP A 122 0.44 -7.29 -2.59
CA ASP A 122 -0.37 -6.07 -2.69
C ASP A 122 -1.01 -5.93 -4.05
N VAL A 123 -0.21 -5.87 -5.11
CA VAL A 123 -0.73 -5.64 -6.46
C VAL A 123 -1.73 -6.71 -6.87
N TRP A 124 -1.42 -7.97 -6.54
CA TRP A 124 -2.35 -9.07 -6.80
C TRP A 124 -3.63 -8.96 -5.98
N SER A 125 -3.54 -8.60 -4.69
CA SER A 125 -4.72 -8.41 -3.85
C SER A 125 -5.61 -7.28 -4.38
N GLY A 126 -5.02 -6.15 -4.75
CA GLY A 126 -5.74 -5.02 -5.34
C GLY A 126 -6.44 -5.40 -6.63
N ASN A 127 -5.72 -6.04 -7.56
CA ASN A 127 -6.30 -6.48 -8.83
C ASN A 127 -7.43 -7.52 -8.63
N LEU A 128 -7.29 -8.45 -7.68
CA LEU A 128 -8.35 -9.41 -7.31
C LEU A 128 -9.55 -8.74 -6.62
N ALA A 129 -9.33 -7.61 -5.96
CA ALA A 129 -10.38 -6.79 -5.35
C ALA A 129 -11.02 -5.79 -6.33
N GLY A 130 -10.48 -5.65 -7.55
CA GLY A 130 -10.90 -4.63 -8.52
C GLY A 130 -10.44 -3.22 -8.18
N VAL A 131 -9.42 -3.07 -7.32
CA VAL A 131 -8.87 -1.80 -6.85
C VAL A 131 -7.61 -1.47 -7.65
N ASP A 132 -7.45 -0.22 -8.06
CA ASP A 132 -6.22 0.23 -8.71
C ASP A 132 -5.01 0.07 -7.77
N THR A 133 -3.84 -0.25 -8.33
CA THR A 133 -2.65 -0.55 -7.52
C THR A 133 -1.47 0.33 -7.91
N ILE A 134 -0.80 0.90 -6.91
CA ILE A 134 0.48 1.60 -7.05
C ILE A 134 1.50 0.80 -6.29
N LEU A 135 2.50 0.29 -7.01
CA LEU A 135 3.65 -0.36 -6.41
C LEU A 135 4.67 0.71 -6.01
N VAL A 136 5.25 0.61 -4.81
CA VAL A 136 6.37 1.45 -4.38
C VAL A 136 7.66 0.61 -4.30
N LYS A 137 8.83 1.24 -4.40
CA LYS A 137 10.08 0.51 -4.09
C LYS A 137 10.12 0.19 -2.58
N PRO A 138 10.54 -1.01 -2.18
CA PRO A 138 10.68 -1.36 -0.78
C PRO A 138 11.75 -0.50 -0.11
N GLN A 139 11.44 0.06 1.06
CA GLN A 139 12.35 0.95 1.81
C GLN A 139 13.52 0.21 2.47
N ALA A 140 13.37 -1.08 2.80
CA ALA A 140 14.42 -1.92 3.35
C ALA A 140 14.44 -3.30 2.69
N THR A 141 15.57 -4.02 2.83
CA THR A 141 15.72 -5.38 2.32
C THR A 141 15.10 -6.44 3.23
N GLN A 142 14.71 -6.07 4.46
CA GLN A 142 14.12 -6.97 5.43
C GLN A 142 12.64 -7.18 5.12
N ASP A 143 12.21 -8.43 5.00
CA ASP A 143 10.81 -8.82 4.81
C ASP A 143 10.55 -10.12 5.59
N LEU A 144 9.31 -10.60 5.58
CA LEU A 144 8.99 -11.94 6.04
C LEU A 144 9.72 -12.99 5.20
N TRP A 145 10.19 -14.08 5.82
CA TRP A 145 11.06 -15.05 5.15
C TRP A 145 10.43 -15.66 3.88
N TYR A 146 9.10 -15.86 3.86
CA TYR A 146 8.40 -16.41 2.70
C TYR A 146 8.22 -15.37 1.59
N THR A 147 8.17 -14.08 1.92
CA THR A 147 8.08 -13.01 0.93
C THR A 147 9.41 -12.70 0.26
N GLN A 148 10.54 -12.98 0.92
CA GLN A 148 11.88 -12.86 0.32
C GLN A 148 12.06 -13.73 -0.93
N ILE A 149 11.45 -14.92 -0.96
CA ILE A 149 11.50 -15.80 -2.15
C ILE A 149 10.78 -15.12 -3.32
N PHE A 150 9.63 -14.50 -3.05
CA PHE A 150 8.86 -13.78 -4.06
C PHE A 150 9.63 -12.58 -4.62
N ARG A 151 10.41 -11.85 -3.80
CA ARG A 151 11.26 -10.72 -4.25
C ARG A 151 12.18 -11.06 -5.41
N ILE A 152 12.73 -12.28 -5.44
CA ILE A 152 13.62 -12.74 -6.53
C ILE A 152 12.85 -12.74 -7.86
N PHE A 153 11.63 -13.26 -7.85
CA PHE A 153 10.76 -13.28 -9.02
C PHE A 153 10.23 -11.88 -9.36
N GLU A 154 9.95 -11.03 -8.36
CA GLU A 154 9.49 -9.65 -8.57
C GLU A 154 10.51 -8.83 -9.33
N ARG A 155 11.78 -8.87 -8.93
CA ARG A 155 12.87 -8.14 -9.62
C ARG A 155 12.97 -8.52 -11.10
N ARG A 156 12.66 -9.77 -11.45
CA ARG A 156 12.61 -10.24 -12.82
C ARG A 156 11.38 -9.67 -13.55
N ALA A 157 10.22 -9.67 -12.90
CA ALA A 157 8.95 -9.21 -13.46
C ALA A 157 8.89 -7.68 -13.67
N LEU A 158 9.58 -6.92 -12.81
CA LEU A 158 9.60 -5.44 -12.83
C LEU A 158 10.72 -4.85 -13.69
N ARG A 159 11.60 -5.67 -14.28
CA ARG A 159 12.81 -5.22 -14.99
C ARG A 159 12.54 -4.16 -16.05
N ASP A 160 11.44 -4.31 -16.79
CA ASP A 160 11.10 -3.45 -17.93
C ASP A 160 9.99 -2.44 -17.58
N LEU A 161 9.60 -2.35 -16.31
CA LEU A 161 8.59 -1.40 -15.85
C LEU A 161 9.30 -0.11 -15.40
N PRO A 162 9.03 1.05 -16.04
CA PRO A 162 9.63 2.30 -15.61
C PRO A 162 9.16 2.63 -14.19
N CYS A 163 10.10 3.05 -13.36
CA CYS A 163 9.80 3.58 -12.04
C CYS A 163 9.79 5.11 -12.12
N GLU A 164 8.69 5.69 -11.66
CA GLU A 164 8.55 7.13 -11.47
C GLU A 164 9.35 7.54 -10.22
N GLU A 165 10.33 8.43 -10.40
CA GLU A 165 11.22 8.91 -9.32
C GLU A 165 10.62 10.06 -8.51
#